data_AF-A0A3M1S798-F1
#
_entry.id   AF-A0A3M1S798-F1
#
_cell.length_a   1.000
_cell.length_b   1.000
_cell.length_c   1.000
_cell.angle_alpha   90.00
_cell.angle_beta   90.00
_cell.angle_gamma   90.00
#
_symmetry.space_group_name_H-M   'P 1'
#
loop_
_entity.id
_entity.type
_entity.pdbx_description
1 polymer ?
#
loop_
_entity_poly.entity_id
_entity_poly.type
_entity_poly.pdbx_seq_one_letter_code
_entity_poly.pdbx_strand_id
1 'polypeptide(L)' 'MKEIILKHDDIRDPDTITQVTEKAFKDAGLDIHRHEVESLEDDFDRGVRVLQVKAKQFFTVPDIPWHKK' A
#
# COMPACT_ATOMS: atom_id res chain seq x y z
N MET A 1 1.28 12.45 3.79
CA MET A 1 1.52 11.05 4.16
C MET A 1 0.28 10.57 4.89
N LYS A 2 -0.22 9.36 4.60
CA LYS A 2 -1.37 8.77 5.31
C LYS A 2 -0.92 7.51 6.04
N GLU A 3 -1.52 7.27 7.19
CA GLU A 3 -1.26 6.08 8.00
C GLU A 3 -2.41 5.07 7.83
N ILE A 4 -2.06 3.79 7.69
CA ILE A 4 -3.01 2.67 7.74
C ILE A 4 -2.59 1.77 8.89
N ILE A 5 -3.56 1.39 9.73
CA ILE A 5 -3.36 0.49 10.87
C ILE A 5 -4.05 -0.83 10.55
N LEU A 6 -3.28 -1.92 10.59
CA LEU A 6 -3.76 -3.29 10.40
C LEU A 6 -3.59 -4.06 11.71
N LYS A 7 -4.62 -4.72 12.22
CA LYS A 7 -4.46 -5.58 13.40
C LYS A 7 -3.76 -6.86 13.00
N HIS A 8 -2.83 -7.34 13.83
CA HIS A 8 -2.10 -8.59 13.58
C HIS A 8 -3.03 -9.79 13.41
N ASP A 9 -4.11 -9.85 14.19
CA ASP A 9 -5.11 -10.91 14.08
C ASP A 9 -5.78 -10.95 12.69
N ASP A 10 -6.08 -9.79 12.12
CA ASP A 10 -6.74 -9.68 10.81
C ASP A 10 -5.79 -10.03 9.66
N ILE A 11 -4.47 -9.91 9.87
CA ILE A 11 -3.44 -10.19 8.85
C ILE A 11 -2.62 -11.45 9.13
N ARG A 12 -3.08 -12.28 10.07
CA ARG A 12 -2.39 -13.52 10.45
C ARG A 12 -2.47 -14.59 9.35
N ASP A 13 -3.60 -14.65 8.66
CA ASP A 13 -3.86 -15.66 7.63
C ASP A 13 -3.31 -15.20 6.27
N PRO A 14 -2.35 -15.94 5.68
CA PRO A 14 -1.78 -15.60 4.38
C PRO A 14 -2.79 -15.63 3.22
N ASP A 15 -3.88 -16.40 3.34
CA ASP A 15 -4.89 -16.50 2.28
C ASP A 15 -5.80 -15.26 2.24
N THR A 16 -5.91 -14.52 3.34
CA THR A 16 -6.82 -13.37 3.47
C THR A 16 -6.12 -12.02 3.63
N ILE A 17 -4.82 -12.00 3.95
CA ILE A 17 -4.05 -10.77 4.23
C ILE A 17 -4.17 -9.72 3.12
N THR A 18 -4.16 -10.14 1.84
CA THR A 18 -4.28 -9.24 0.70
C THR A 18 -5.63 -8.52 0.71
N GLN A 19 -6.72 -9.26 0.91
CA GLN A 19 -8.07 -8.69 0.93
C GLN A 19 -8.27 -7.72 2.09
N VAL A 20 -7.73 -8.06 3.26
CA VAL A 20 -7.77 -7.19 4.46
C VAL A 20 -6.99 -5.89 4.20
N THR A 21 -5.82 -6.00 3.59
CA THR A 21 -4.99 -4.83 3.26
C THR A 21 -5.68 -3.94 2.22
N GLU A 22 -6.22 -4.52 1.13
CA GLU A 22 -6.96 -3.77 0.10
C GLU A 22 -8.16 -3.03 0.69
N LYS A 23 -8.91 -3.69 1.56
CA LYS A 23 -10.04 -3.07 2.26
C LYS A 23 -9.57 -1.89 3.13
N ALA A 24 -8.49 -2.05 3.89
CA ALA A 24 -7.95 -0.98 4.72
C ALA A 24 -7.49 0.24 3.90
N PHE A 25 -6.88 0.01 2.73
CA PHE A 25 -6.55 1.08 1.78
C PHE A 25 -7.83 1.80 1.31
N LYS A 26 -8.84 1.05 0.89
CA LYS A 26 -10.11 1.61 0.43
C LYS A 26 -10.82 2.43 1.52
N ASP A 27 -10.87 1.90 2.74
CA ASP A 27 -11.49 2.56 3.90
C ASP A 27 -10.75 3.85 4.28
N ALA A 28 -9.42 3.90 4.07
CA ALA A 28 -8.62 5.12 4.21
C ALA A 28 -8.74 6.09 3.02
N GLY A 29 -9.56 5.79 2.01
CA GLY A 29 -9.71 6.58 0.78
C GLY A 29 -8.44 6.57 -0.07
N LEU A 30 -7.71 5.46 -0.08
CA LEU A 30 -6.49 5.24 -0.83
C LEU A 30 -6.71 4.17 -1.91
N ASP A 31 -5.98 4.32 -3.00
CA ASP A 31 -5.99 3.39 -4.13
C ASP A 31 -4.65 2.67 -4.21
N ILE A 32 -4.65 1.34 -4.09
CA ILE A 32 -3.45 0.49 -4.11
C ILE A 32 -2.63 0.61 -5.42
N HIS A 33 -3.26 1.03 -6.51
CA HIS A 33 -2.58 1.24 -7.79
C HIS A 33 -1.89 2.60 -7.85
N ARG A 34 -2.37 3.58 -7.08
CA ARG A 34 -1.87 4.96 -7.08
C ARG A 34 -1.07 5.34 -5.85
N HIS A 35 -1.02 4.48 -4.84
CA HIS A 35 -0.31 4.69 -3.60
C HIS A 35 0.64 3.53 -3.31
N GLU A 36 1.71 3.81 -2.60
CA GLU A 36 2.72 2.85 -2.20
C GLU A 36 3.01 2.98 -0.70
N VAL A 37 3.37 1.86 -0.08
CA VAL A 37 3.85 1.80 1.29
C VAL A 37 5.30 2.26 1.30
N GLU A 38 5.59 3.32 2.04
CA GLU A 38 6.93 3.85 2.23
C GLU A 38 7.64 3.20 3.42
N SER A 39 6.91 2.96 4.51
CA SER A 39 7.42 2.21 5.66
C SER A 39 6.34 1.31 6.27
N LEU A 40 6.81 0.27 6.94
CA LEU A 40 5.99 -0.72 7.64
C LEU A 40 6.66 -1.00 8.98
N GLU A 41 5.93 -0.78 10.07
CA GLU A 41 6.40 -1.04 11.43
C GLU A 41 5.37 -1.86 12.20
N ASP A 42 5.83 -2.84 12.97
CA ASP A 42 4.98 -3.64 13.86
C ASP A 42 5.07 -3.09 15.28
N ASP A 43 3.94 -2.67 15.82
CA ASP A 43 3.76 -2.25 17.21
C ASP A 43 3.18 -3.45 17.97
N PHE A 44 4.07 -4.27 18.53
CA PHE A 44 3.71 -5.52 19.21
C PHE A 44 2.96 -5.28 20.53
N ASP A 45 3.20 -4.14 21.18
CA ASP A 45 2.47 -3.78 22.41
C ASP A 45 1.00 -3.52 22.09
N ARG A 46 0.71 -2.94 20.91
CA ARG A 46 -0.65 -2.68 20.43
C ARG A 46 -1.22 -3.79 19.55
N GLY A 47 -0.41 -4.78 19.16
CA GLY A 47 -0.83 -5.88 18.28
C GLY A 47 -1.23 -5.41 16.88
N VAL A 48 -0.53 -4.39 16.36
CA VAL A 48 -0.85 -3.79 15.06
C VAL A 48 0.39 -3.61 14.19
N ARG A 49 0.15 -3.60 12.88
CA ARG A 49 1.07 -3.16 11.85
C ARG A 49 0.66 -1.78 11.36
N VAL A 50 1.60 -0.85 11.37
CA VAL A 50 1.42 0.53 10.93
C VAL A 50 2.10 0.69 9.57
N LEU A 51 1.34 1.12 8.56
CA LEU A 51 1.84 1.41 7.23
C LEU A 51 1.83 2.92 7.00
N GLN A 52 2.98 3.48 6.64
CA GLN A 52 3.04 4.85 6.12
C GLN A 52 2.94 4.81 4.60
N VAL A 53 1.94 5.51 4.07
CA VAL A 53 1.56 5.44 2.65
C VAL A 53 1.71 6.81 1.99
N LYS A 54 2.27 6.81 0.78
CA LYS A 54 2.38 7.99 -0.09
C LYS A 54 1.83 7.71 -1.48
N ALA A 55 1.53 8.78 -2.22
CA ALA A 55 1.15 8.65 -3.63
C ALA A 55 2.36 8.22 -4.45
N LYS A 56 2.17 7.26 -5.36
CA LYS A 56 3.21 6.86 -6.33
C LYS A 56 3.54 8.04 -7.22
N GLN A 57 4.83 8.32 -7.38
CA GLN A 57 5.30 9.22 -8.41
C GLN A 57 5.28 8.48 -9.75
N PHE A 58 4.40 8.89 -10.66
CA PHE A 58 4.46 8.42 -12.04
C PHE A 58 5.48 9.27 -12.78
N PHE A 59 6.60 8.67 -13.19
CA PHE A 59 7.46 9.28 -14.17
C PHE A 59 6.79 9.12 -15.54
N THR A 60 6.40 10.23 -16.16
CA THR A 60 6.11 10.22 -17.59
C THR A 60 7.40 9.82 -18.29
N VAL A 61 7.44 8.60 -18.83
CA VAL A 61 8.49 8.24 -19.78
C VAL A 61 8.28 9.18 -20.97
N PRO A 62 9.22 10.10 -21.29
CA PRO A 62 9.08 10.92 -22.49
C PRO A 62 8.94 9.98 -23.69
N ASP A 63 8.02 10.28 -24.61
CA ASP A 63 7.76 9.48 -25.82
C ASP A 63 9.09 9.10 -26.48
N ILE A 64 9.55 7.88 -26.24
CA ILE A 64 10.68 7.32 -26.96
C ILE A 64 10.07 6.85 -28.28
N PRO A 65 10.44 7.45 -29.43
CA PRO A 65 9.90 7.04 -30.72
C PRO A 65 10.49 5.66 -31.08
N TRP A 66 9.88 4.61 -30.53
CA TRP A 66 10.13 3.24 -30.96
C TRP A 66 9.53 3.10 -32.36
N HIS A 67 10.39 2.79 -33.33
CA HIS A 67 10.09 2.47 -34.74
C HIS A 67 10.02 3.68 -35.70
N LYS A 68 11.20 4.16 -36.11
CA LYS A 68 11.43 4.36 -37.54
C LYS A 68 12.05 3.08 -38.08
N LYS A 69 11.21 2.19 -38.63
CA LYS A 69 11.63 1.20 -39.62
C LYS A 69 11.38 1.78 -41.00
#